data_AF-A0A1F7PMS6-F1
#
_entry.id   AF-A0A1F7PMS6-F1
#
_cell.length_a   1.000
_cell.length_b   1.000
_cell.length_c   1.000
_cell.angle_alpha   90.00
_cell.angle_beta   90.00
_cell.angle_gamma   90.00
#
_symmetry.space_group_name_H-M   'P 1'
#
loop_
_entity.id
_entity.type
_entity.pdbx_description
1 polymer ?
#
loop_
_entity_poly.entity_id
_entity_poly.type
_entity_poly.pdbx_seq_one_letter_code
_entity_poly.pdbx_strand_id
1 'polypeptide(L)'
;MADDVDSIRGEAERRKQRAWQLGLPEITTRFYRDLVRFYPAWQHNRPEIVPQLISEIRKVGEDAVEFGYRDHLYSLTWKEQSTPLPGGDEYVSSTLSLLMDGSRVLEIYLCGEPKEYGTEWRPNDVLAFIEGPWVASFKAVVAEGERLHGLSRGMSRCLLNLSEGGGSTF
;
A
#
# COMPACT_ATOMS: atom_id res chain seq x y z
N MET A 1 -6.24 32.28 21.32
CA MET A 1 -5.29 31.15 21.30
C MET A 1 -5.98 29.78 21.32
N ALA A 2 -7.21 29.63 21.82
CA ALA A 2 -7.97 28.37 21.65
C ALA A 2 -8.52 28.21 20.20
N ASP A 3 -8.94 29.31 19.58
CA ASP A 3 -9.56 29.31 18.23
C ASP A 3 -8.63 28.78 17.12
N ASP A 4 -7.31 28.95 17.26
CA ASP A 4 -6.33 28.53 16.25
C ASP A 4 -6.16 27.00 16.24
N VAL A 5 -6.18 26.36 17.41
CA VAL A 5 -5.98 24.91 17.56
C VAL A 5 -7.19 24.15 17.01
N ASP A 6 -8.39 24.62 17.32
CA ASP A 6 -9.62 24.01 16.82
C ASP A 6 -9.78 24.19 15.30
N SER A 7 -9.37 25.34 14.77
CA SER A 7 -9.31 25.59 13.32
C SER A 7 -8.33 24.64 12.60
N ILE A 8 -7.12 24.46 13.16
CA ILE A 8 -6.11 23.54 12.62
C ILE A 8 -6.63 22.10 12.64
N ARG A 9 -7.24 21.67 13.76
CA ARG A 9 -7.81 20.33 13.88
C ARG A 9 -8.95 20.10 12.89
N GLY A 10 -9.83 21.08 12.74
CA GLY A 10 -10.93 21.03 11.77
C GLY A 10 -10.43 20.88 10.34
N GLU A 11 -9.39 21.63 9.96
CA GLU A 11 -8.77 21.50 8.64
C GLU A 11 -8.11 20.13 8.42
N ALA A 12 -7.41 19.60 9.43
CA ALA A 12 -6.81 18.27 9.35
C ALA A 12 -7.87 17.18 9.12
N GLU A 13 -8.97 17.22 9.86
CA GLU A 13 -10.07 16.26 9.70
C GLU A 13 -10.77 16.39 8.34
N ARG A 14 -10.96 17.62 7.82
CA ARG A 14 -11.48 17.83 6.46
C ARG A 14 -10.59 17.18 5.40
N ARG A 15 -9.27 17.30 5.54
CA ARG A 15 -8.31 16.66 4.63
C ARG A 15 -8.38 15.14 4.70
N LYS A 16 -8.42 14.56 5.90
CA LYS A 16 -8.60 13.11 6.07
C LYS A 16 -9.88 12.62 5.39
N GLN A 17 -11.00 13.32 5.60
CA GLN A 17 -12.27 13.00 4.93
C GLN A 17 -12.17 13.10 3.42
N ARG A 18 -11.44 14.09 2.89
CA ARG A 18 -11.18 14.21 1.45
C ARG A 18 -10.40 13.00 0.91
N ALA A 19 -9.39 12.51 1.63
CA ALA A 19 -8.66 11.30 1.23
C ALA A 19 -9.58 10.08 1.08
N TRP A 20 -10.52 9.91 2.01
CA TRP A 20 -11.57 8.88 1.92
C TRP A 20 -12.52 9.09 0.75
N GLN A 21 -12.99 10.33 0.51
CA GLN A 21 -13.84 10.65 -0.65
C GLN A 21 -13.13 10.36 -1.97
N LEU A 22 -11.81 10.48 -2.00
CA LEU A 22 -10.98 10.15 -3.15
C LEU A 22 -10.70 8.64 -3.26
N GLY A 23 -11.07 7.82 -2.28
CA GLY A 23 -10.81 6.38 -2.21
C GLY A 23 -9.33 6.03 -2.07
N LEU A 24 -8.51 6.96 -1.57
CA LEU A 24 -7.06 6.77 -1.45
C LEU A 24 -6.68 5.62 -0.50
N PRO A 25 -7.33 5.44 0.66
CA PRO A 25 -6.96 4.37 1.58
C PRO A 25 -7.06 2.98 0.94
N GLU A 26 -8.16 2.69 0.26
CA GLU A 26 -8.43 1.40 -0.36
C GLU A 26 -7.50 1.13 -1.55
N ILE A 27 -7.35 2.11 -2.46
CA ILE A 27 -6.50 1.91 -3.64
C ILE A 27 -5.03 1.76 -3.24
N THR A 28 -4.54 2.52 -2.26
CA THR A 28 -3.13 2.48 -1.84
C THR A 28 -2.82 1.15 -1.17
N THR A 29 -3.70 0.71 -0.28
CA THR A 29 -3.59 -0.58 0.42
C THR A 29 -3.60 -1.74 -0.55
N ARG A 30 -4.57 -1.75 -1.49
CA ARG A 30 -4.67 -2.81 -2.51
C ARG A 30 -3.44 -2.81 -3.41
N PHE A 31 -3.05 -1.64 -3.92
CA PHE A 31 -1.91 -1.50 -4.83
C PHE A 31 -0.62 -2.01 -4.18
N TYR A 32 -0.37 -1.67 -2.91
CA TYR A 32 0.80 -2.16 -2.20
C TYR A 32 0.77 -3.67 -2.01
N ARG A 33 -0.31 -4.19 -1.44
CA ARG A 33 -0.44 -5.60 -1.06
C ARG A 33 -0.43 -6.53 -2.27
N ASP A 34 -1.10 -6.14 -3.34
CA ASP A 34 -1.33 -7.03 -4.47
C ASP A 34 -0.22 -6.90 -5.52
N LEU A 35 0.43 -5.73 -5.62
CA LEU A 35 1.40 -5.43 -6.68
C LEU A 35 2.76 -4.96 -6.15
N VAL A 36 2.83 -3.76 -5.55
CA VAL A 36 4.12 -3.06 -5.32
C VAL A 36 5.09 -3.86 -4.47
N ARG A 37 4.62 -4.55 -3.42
CA ARG A 37 5.49 -5.36 -2.55
C ARG A 37 6.25 -6.45 -3.31
N PHE A 38 5.77 -6.85 -4.48
CA PHE A 38 6.36 -7.89 -5.31
C PHE A 38 7.22 -7.36 -6.46
N TYR A 39 7.15 -6.07 -6.77
CA TYR A 39 7.90 -5.47 -7.88
C TYR A 39 9.40 -5.77 -7.85
N PRO A 40 10.11 -5.71 -6.69
CA PRO A 40 11.54 -6.05 -6.68
C PRO A 40 11.82 -7.48 -7.14
N ALA A 41 10.96 -8.44 -6.75
CA ALA A 41 11.11 -9.83 -7.17
C ALA A 41 10.68 -10.05 -8.63
N TRP A 42 9.63 -9.37 -9.07
CA TRP A 42 9.13 -9.47 -10.45
C TRP A 42 10.07 -8.82 -11.46
N GLN A 43 10.71 -7.69 -11.12
CA GLN A 43 11.69 -7.06 -11.99
C GLN A 43 12.83 -8.02 -12.39
N HIS A 44 13.25 -8.91 -11.47
CA HIS A 44 14.29 -9.89 -11.75
C HIS A 44 13.76 -11.15 -12.44
N ASN A 45 12.65 -11.71 -11.96
CA ASN A 45 12.20 -13.04 -12.37
C ASN A 45 11.18 -13.03 -13.52
N ARG A 46 10.38 -11.97 -13.63
CA ARG A 46 9.27 -11.80 -14.58
C ARG A 46 9.09 -10.32 -14.95
N PRO A 47 10.07 -9.67 -15.60
CA PRO A 47 9.98 -8.24 -15.90
C PRO A 47 8.77 -7.89 -16.79
N GLU A 48 8.23 -8.84 -17.55
CA GLU A 48 7.04 -8.67 -18.39
C GLU A 48 5.75 -8.40 -17.60
N ILE A 49 5.72 -8.72 -16.30
CA ILE A 49 4.60 -8.41 -15.40
C ILE A 49 4.84 -7.14 -14.58
N VAL A 50 5.90 -6.39 -14.85
CA VAL A 50 6.07 -5.04 -14.29
C VAL A 50 5.64 -4.04 -15.36
N PRO A 51 4.75 -3.08 -15.06
CA PRO A 51 4.36 -2.07 -16.04
C PRO A 51 5.57 -1.30 -16.56
N GLN A 52 5.69 -1.15 -17.87
CA GLN A 52 6.87 -0.51 -18.52
C GLN A 52 7.08 0.95 -18.09
N LEU A 53 6.02 1.62 -17.61
CA LEU A 53 6.10 2.98 -17.09
C LEU A 53 6.68 3.07 -15.68
N ILE A 54 6.91 1.93 -15.02
CA ILE A 54 7.54 1.84 -13.71
C ILE A 54 9.03 1.57 -13.89
N SER A 55 9.85 2.40 -13.27
CA SER A 55 11.31 2.35 -13.33
C SER A 55 11.91 2.33 -11.92
N GLU A 56 13.23 2.26 -11.82
CA GLU A 56 13.97 2.49 -10.56
C GLU A 56 13.48 1.68 -9.35
N ILE A 57 12.95 0.49 -9.61
CA ILE A 57 12.40 -0.37 -8.56
C ILE A 57 13.54 -0.81 -7.64
N ARG A 58 13.36 -0.59 -6.34
CA ARG A 58 14.26 -1.10 -5.32
C ARG A 58 13.54 -1.36 -4.01
N LYS A 59 13.98 -2.39 -3.31
CA LYS A 59 13.60 -2.61 -1.92
C LYS A 59 14.47 -1.73 -1.02
N VAL A 60 13.85 -0.99 -0.11
CA VAL A 60 14.53 -0.12 0.86
C VAL A 60 14.26 -0.67 2.26
N GLY A 61 15.29 -1.25 2.87
CA GLY A 61 15.12 -1.99 4.13
C GLY A 61 14.21 -3.21 3.96
N GLU A 62 13.50 -3.59 5.03
CA GLU A 62 12.61 -4.77 5.03
C GLU A 62 11.20 -4.44 4.54
N ASP A 63 10.77 -3.19 4.77
CA ASP A 63 9.35 -2.79 4.78
C ASP A 63 8.96 -1.79 3.69
N ALA A 64 9.91 -1.29 2.90
CA ALA A 64 9.66 -0.26 1.90
C ALA A 64 10.06 -0.69 0.49
N VAL A 65 9.26 -0.25 -0.48
CA VAL A 65 9.54 -0.37 -1.90
C VAL A 65 9.47 1.00 -2.53
N GLU A 66 10.53 1.33 -3.26
CA GLU A 66 10.61 2.53 -4.08
C GLU A 66 10.51 2.16 -5.56
N PHE A 67 9.88 3.04 -6.33
CA PHE A 67 9.80 2.94 -7.77
C PHE A 67 9.58 4.32 -8.40
N GLY A 68 10.18 4.54 -9.56
CA GLY A 68 9.91 5.68 -10.43
C GLY A 68 8.63 5.44 -11.23
N TYR A 69 7.86 6.50 -11.42
CA TYR A 69 6.78 6.53 -12.41
C TYR A 69 6.67 7.93 -12.99
N ARG A 70 6.89 8.03 -14.31
CA ARG A 70 7.11 9.31 -15.00
C ARG A 70 8.31 10.05 -14.38
N ASP A 71 8.10 11.27 -13.89
CA ASP A 71 9.14 12.13 -13.33
C ASP A 71 9.14 12.16 -11.79
N HIS A 72 8.43 11.22 -11.15
CA HIS A 72 8.32 11.15 -9.69
C HIS A 72 8.85 9.84 -9.13
N LEU A 73 9.52 9.93 -7.99
CA LEU A 73 9.90 8.78 -7.19
C LEU A 73 8.85 8.54 -6.12
N TYR A 74 8.21 7.37 -6.16
CA TYR A 74 7.26 6.94 -5.15
C TYR A 74 7.94 5.97 -4.17
N SER A 75 7.58 6.07 -2.90
CA SER A 75 7.97 5.12 -1.86
C SER A 75 6.74 4.69 -1.08
N LEU A 76 6.51 3.39 -0.98
CA LEU A 76 5.46 2.81 -0.15
C LEU A 76 6.10 1.97 0.94
N THR A 77 5.78 2.31 2.19
CA THR A 77 6.34 1.67 3.38
C THR A 77 5.22 1.08 4.22
N TRP A 78 5.31 -0.22 4.54
CA TRP A 78 4.33 -0.95 5.32
C TRP A 78 4.94 -1.45 6.63
N LYS A 79 4.51 -0.91 7.76
CA LYS A 79 5.06 -1.27 9.08
C LYS A 79 4.01 -1.95 9.93
N GLU A 80 4.17 -3.25 10.13
CA GLU A 80 3.30 -4.05 10.99
C GLU A 80 3.70 -3.92 12.46
N GLN A 81 2.69 -3.93 13.32
CA GLN A 81 2.84 -3.94 14.76
C GLN A 81 1.85 -4.96 15.34
N SER A 82 2.36 -5.81 16.23
CA SER A 82 1.52 -6.73 17.00
C SER A 82 1.50 -6.29 18.45
N THR A 83 0.30 -6.16 19.01
CA THR A 83 0.07 -5.78 20.40
C THR A 83 -0.60 -6.94 21.13
N PRO A 84 0.05 -7.55 22.13
CA PRO A 84 -0.57 -8.61 22.91
C PRO A 84 -1.72 -8.04 23.75
N LEU A 85 -2.86 -8.72 23.74
CA LEU A 85 -4.04 -8.38 24.53
C LEU A 85 -4.06 -9.17 25.84
N PRO A 86 -4.65 -8.61 26.91
CA PRO A 86 -4.93 -9.36 28.13
C PRO A 86 -5.90 -10.52 27.81
N GLY A 87 -5.38 -11.74 27.75
CA GLY A 87 -6.14 -12.92 27.28
C GLY A 87 -5.34 -13.85 26.38
N GLY A 88 -4.18 -13.41 25.87
CA GLY A 88 -3.30 -14.22 25.02
C GLY A 88 -3.57 -14.04 23.52
N ASP A 89 -4.60 -13.30 23.15
CA ASP A 89 -4.84 -12.87 21.77
C ASP A 89 -3.87 -11.75 21.36
N GLU A 90 -3.61 -11.61 20.06
CA GLU A 90 -2.80 -10.53 19.52
C GLU A 90 -3.65 -9.64 18.61
N TYR A 91 -3.56 -8.33 18.84
CA TYR A 91 -4.09 -7.32 17.94
C TYR A 91 -3.00 -6.90 16.96
N VAL A 92 -3.24 -7.12 15.67
CA VAL A 92 -2.29 -6.79 14.62
C VAL A 92 -2.77 -5.52 13.90
N SER A 93 -1.90 -4.52 13.83
CA SER A 93 -2.13 -3.29 13.10
C SER A 93 -0.94 -2.95 12.20
N SER A 94 -1.14 -2.03 11.27
CA SER A 94 -0.07 -1.58 10.38
C SER A 94 -0.23 -0.12 10.02
N THR A 95 0.86 0.51 9.63
CA THR A 95 0.84 1.80 8.96
C THR A 95 1.37 1.67 7.54
N LEU A 96 0.64 2.25 6.59
CA LEU A 96 1.06 2.36 5.19
C LEU A 96 1.30 3.83 4.86
N SER A 97 2.57 4.17 4.64
CA SER A 97 2.99 5.52 4.26
C SER A 97 3.31 5.57 2.77
N LEU A 98 2.81 6.59 2.08
CA LEU A 98 3.14 6.92 0.70
C LEU A 98 3.93 8.24 0.67
N LEU A 99 5.12 8.18 0.12
CA LEU A 99 5.95 9.34 -0.17
C LEU A 99 6.01 9.56 -1.68
N MET A 100 6.03 10.82 -2.07
CA MET A 100 6.37 11.27 -3.42
C MET A 100 7.54 12.23 -3.32
N ASP A 101 8.63 11.95 -4.03
CA ASP A 101 9.87 12.74 -4.04
C ASP A 101 10.39 13.03 -2.62
N GLY A 102 10.36 12.00 -1.77
CA GLY A 102 10.79 12.07 -0.36
C GLY A 102 9.81 12.74 0.60
N SER A 103 8.72 13.35 0.10
CA SER A 103 7.70 13.99 0.94
C SER A 103 6.56 13.03 1.23
N ARG A 104 6.21 12.83 2.50
CA ARG A 104 5.06 12.01 2.91
C ARG A 104 3.76 12.72 2.57
N VAL A 105 3.01 12.16 1.62
CA VAL A 105 1.76 12.75 1.10
C VAL A 105 0.52 12.05 1.62
N LEU A 106 0.64 10.79 2.06
CA LEU A 106 -0.45 10.01 2.64
C LEU A 106 0.10 9.02 3.68
N GLU A 107 -0.63 8.84 4.77
CA GLU A 107 -0.37 7.81 5.77
C GLU A 107 -1.68 7.22 6.26
N ILE A 108 -1.77 5.89 6.21
CA ILE A 108 -2.99 5.12 6.49
C ILE A 108 -2.71 4.21 7.67
N TYR A 109 -3.62 4.20 8.64
CA TYR A 109 -3.67 3.19 9.69
C TYR A 109 -4.55 2.02 9.25
N LEU A 110 -4.04 0.81 9.43
CA LEU A 110 -4.65 -0.43 8.98
C LEU A 110 -4.89 -1.35 10.18
N CYS A 111 -6.05 -1.99 10.18
CA CYS A 111 -6.37 -3.07 11.11
C CYS A 111 -6.21 -4.42 10.38
N GLY A 112 -5.53 -5.35 11.03
CA GLY A 112 -5.41 -6.73 10.58
C GLY A 112 -6.41 -7.62 11.31
N GLU A 113 -7.25 -8.33 10.55
CA GLU A 113 -8.09 -9.39 11.08
C GLU A 113 -7.47 -10.75 10.72
N PRO A 114 -7.11 -11.59 11.72
CA PRO A 114 -6.66 -12.95 11.46
C PRO A 114 -7.76 -13.75 10.73
N LYS A 115 -7.38 -14.42 9.64
CA LYS A 115 -8.18 -15.40 8.89
C LYS A 115 -7.42 -16.72 8.81
N GLU A 116 -8.10 -17.79 8.38
CA GLU A 116 -7.54 -19.14 8.28
C GLU A 116 -6.23 -19.21 7.46
N TYR A 117 -6.08 -18.37 6.44
CA TYR A 117 -4.95 -18.36 5.51
C TYR A 117 -4.15 -17.05 5.51
N GLY A 118 -4.15 -16.32 6.63
CA GLY A 118 -3.36 -15.09 6.80
C GLY A 118 -4.17 -13.93 7.37
N THR A 119 -3.66 -12.70 7.23
CA THR A 119 -4.29 -11.51 7.80
C THR A 119 -5.05 -10.74 6.72
N GLU A 120 -6.34 -10.50 6.96
CA GLU A 120 -7.13 -9.57 6.14
C GLU A 120 -6.91 -8.15 6.64
N TRP A 121 -6.30 -7.32 5.80
CA TRP A 121 -6.00 -5.92 6.12
C TRP A 121 -7.07 -4.98 5.59
N ARG A 122 -7.55 -4.09 6.45
CA ARG A 122 -8.54 -3.06 6.10
C ARG A 122 -8.07 -1.67 6.55
N PRO A 123 -8.17 -0.65 5.69
CA PRO A 123 -7.94 0.72 6.10
C PRO A 123 -8.92 1.11 7.21
N ASN A 124 -8.41 1.68 8.29
CA ASN A 124 -9.20 2.08 9.45
C ASN A 124 -9.20 3.59 9.65
N ASP A 125 -8.05 4.26 9.45
CA ASP A 125 -7.95 5.72 9.55
C ASP A 125 -6.91 6.29 8.59
N VAL A 126 -7.03 7.59 8.28
CA VAL A 126 -6.00 8.37 7.58
C VAL A 126 -5.27 9.22 8.62
N LEU A 127 -4.01 8.87 8.88
CA LEU A 127 -3.19 9.58 9.86
C LEU A 127 -2.67 10.91 9.32
N ALA A 128 -2.33 10.95 8.02
CA ALA A 128 -1.85 12.15 7.35
C ALA A 128 -2.29 12.17 5.89
N PHE A 129 -2.65 13.36 5.38
CA PHE A 129 -2.94 13.58 3.96
C PHE A 129 -2.58 15.01 3.55
N ILE A 130 -1.79 15.13 2.48
CA ILE A 130 -1.48 16.38 1.81
C ILE A 130 -2.11 16.30 0.43
N GLU A 131 -3.20 17.03 0.19
CA GLU A 131 -3.83 17.06 -1.12
C GLU A 131 -2.93 17.75 -2.16
N GLY A 132 -2.87 17.22 -3.37
CA GLY A 132 -2.09 17.82 -4.45
C GLY A 132 -2.19 17.07 -5.79
N PRO A 133 -1.49 17.56 -6.83
CA PRO A 133 -1.51 16.98 -8.18
C PRO A 133 -1.09 15.50 -8.22
N TRP A 134 -0.29 15.06 -7.23
CA TRP A 134 0.15 13.68 -7.09
C TRP A 134 -1.01 12.69 -7.03
N VAL A 135 -2.18 13.08 -6.52
CA VAL A 135 -3.36 12.20 -6.39
C VAL A 135 -3.75 11.61 -7.75
N ALA A 136 -3.78 12.45 -8.79
CA ALA A 136 -4.13 12.01 -10.14
C ALA A 136 -3.03 11.13 -10.75
N SER A 137 -1.76 11.51 -10.55
CA SER A 137 -0.61 10.71 -11.00
C SER A 137 -0.57 9.33 -10.34
N PHE A 138 -0.82 9.28 -9.03
CA PHE A 138 -0.85 8.04 -8.26
C PHE A 138 -2.00 7.13 -8.70
N LYS A 139 -3.20 7.68 -8.89
CA LYS A 139 -4.32 6.91 -9.46
C LYS A 139 -4.01 6.34 -10.84
N ALA A 140 -3.25 7.07 -11.66
CA ALA A 140 -2.83 6.59 -12.97
C ALA A 140 -1.83 5.42 -12.87
N VAL A 141 -0.86 5.45 -11.97
CA VAL A 141 0.07 4.30 -11.79
C VAL A 141 -0.64 3.08 -11.23
N VAL A 142 -1.59 3.27 -10.31
CA VAL A 142 -2.42 2.17 -9.79
C VAL A 142 -3.22 1.53 -10.94
N ALA A 143 -3.90 2.34 -11.74
CA ALA A 143 -4.68 1.85 -12.87
C ALA A 143 -3.81 1.10 -13.90
N GLU A 144 -2.59 1.58 -14.15
CA GLU A 144 -1.67 0.92 -15.07
C GLU A 144 -1.19 -0.44 -14.52
N GLY A 145 -0.88 -0.54 -13.23
CA GLY A 145 -0.60 -1.81 -12.57
C GLY A 145 -1.78 -2.77 -12.68
N GLU A 146 -2.99 -2.32 -12.31
CA GLU A 146 -4.19 -3.16 -12.36
C GLU A 146 -4.53 -3.65 -13.78
N ARG A 147 -4.30 -2.82 -14.80
CA ARG A 147 -4.50 -3.17 -16.21
C ARG A 147 -3.63 -4.34 -16.64
N LEU A 148 -2.35 -4.33 -16.26
CA LEU A 148 -1.40 -5.38 -16.61
C LEU A 148 -1.74 -6.70 -15.92
N HIS A 149 -2.22 -6.64 -14.67
CA HIS A 149 -2.52 -7.82 -13.86
C HIS A 149 -3.98 -8.29 -13.94
N GLY A 150 -4.79 -7.70 -14.83
CA GLY A 150 -6.19 -8.09 -15.03
C GLY A 150 -7.07 -7.93 -13.79
N LEU A 151 -6.66 -7.10 -12.82
CA LEU A 151 -7.37 -6.91 -11.55
C LEU A 151 -8.57 -5.97 -11.71
N SER A 152 -9.53 -6.34 -12.57
CA SER A 152 -10.88 -5.80 -12.50
C SER A 152 -11.69 -6.60 -11.47
N ARG A 153 -11.80 -6.07 -10.24
CA ARG A 153 -12.89 -6.33 -9.27
C ARG A 153 -13.29 -7.79 -8.91
N GLY A 154 -12.52 -8.83 -9.23
CA GLY A 154 -13.01 -10.21 -9.06
C GLY A 154 -12.01 -11.31 -8.70
N MET A 155 -10.77 -11.01 -8.29
CA MET A 155 -9.76 -12.06 -8.10
C MET A 155 -8.95 -11.94 -6.80
N SER A 156 -9.61 -12.19 -5.67
CA SER A 156 -8.97 -12.90 -4.56
C SER A 156 -8.99 -14.40 -4.87
N ARG A 157 -8.06 -14.94 -5.68
CA ARG A 157 -7.78 -16.39 -5.65
C ARG A 157 -6.56 -16.98 -6.36
N CYS A 158 -5.77 -16.26 -7.18
CA CYS A 158 -4.85 -16.97 -8.09
C CYS A 158 -3.33 -16.83 -7.86
N LEU A 159 -2.83 -16.29 -6.75
CA LEU A 159 -1.37 -16.14 -6.54
C LEU A 159 -0.79 -16.93 -5.36
N LEU A 160 -1.38 -18.08 -5.00
CA LEU A 160 -0.80 -19.00 -3.99
C LEU A 160 -0.23 -20.33 -4.53
N ASN A 161 -0.23 -20.58 -5.84
CA ASN A 161 0.28 -21.86 -6.38
C ASN A 161 1.65 -21.73 -7.07
N LEU A 162 2.66 -21.24 -6.35
CA LEU A 162 4.07 -21.31 -6.79
C LEU A 162 5.03 -21.72 -5.65
N SER A 163 4.66 -22.71 -4.83
CA SER A 163 5.61 -23.34 -3.90
C SER A 163 5.60 -24.88 -3.87
N GLU A 164 4.88 -25.57 -4.75
CA GLU A 164 4.96 -27.03 -4.83
C GLU A 164 5.40 -27.47 -6.23
N GLY A 165 6.69 -27.83 -6.34
CA GLY A 165 7.25 -28.36 -7.58
C GLY A 165 8.76 -28.49 -7.53
N GLY A 166 9.27 -29.49 -6.80
CA GLY A 166 10.69 -29.83 -6.89
C GLY A 166 11.16 -30.81 -5.81
N GLY A 167 10.74 -32.07 -5.90
CA GLY A 167 11.20 -33.10 -4.96
C GLY A 167 10.79 -34.52 -5.33
N SER A 168 10.99 -34.92 -6.58
CA SER A 168 11.04 -36.34 -6.94
C SER A 168 12.17 -36.55 -7.93
N THR A 169 13.18 -37.34 -7.54
CA THR A 169 13.85 -38.31 -8.41
C THR A 169 14.82 -39.18 -7.60
N PHE A 170 14.57 -40.48 -7.72
CA PHE A 170 15.39 -41.68 -7.46
C PHE A 170 15.89 -42.00 -6.04
#